data_AF-A0AAD8FLH7-F1
#
_entry.id   AF-A0AAD8FLH7-F1
#
_cell.length_a   1.000
_cell.length_b   1.000
_cell.length_c   1.000
_cell.angle_alpha   90.00
_cell.angle_beta   90.00
_cell.angle_gamma   90.00
#
_symmetry.space_group_name_H-M   'P 1'
#
loop_
_entity.id
_entity.type
_entity.pdbx_description
1 polymer ?
#
loop_
_entity_poly.entity_id
_entity_poly.type
_entity_poly.pdbx_seq_one_letter_code
_entity_poly.pdbx_strand_id
1 'polypeptide(L)' 'TKYWNIPILTPGALAVDFGTQKQTWFPLLTRVGIHMKSLFQPILYTLNLHHWRKVKLLYIQNGFSEVLDRFCHL' A
#
# COMPACT_ATOMS: atom_id res chain seq x y z
N THR A 1 -20.94 -6.48 -12.85
CA THR A 1 -20.86 -7.91 -12.48
C THR A 1 -19.44 -8.39 -12.64
N LYS A 2 -18.94 -9.29 -11.77
CA LYS A 2 -17.58 -9.84 -11.87
C LYS A 2 -17.54 -10.85 -13.02
N TYR A 3 -16.58 -10.74 -13.92
CA TYR A 3 -16.56 -11.58 -15.13
C TYR A 3 -16.31 -13.06 -14.82
N TRP A 4 -15.23 -13.38 -14.09
CA TRP A 4 -14.84 -14.77 -13.80
C TRP A 4 -15.37 -15.29 -12.46
N ASN A 5 -15.67 -14.41 -11.51
CA ASN A 5 -16.15 -14.75 -10.16
C ASN A 5 -15.26 -15.75 -9.38
N ILE A 6 -13.95 -15.71 -9.58
CA ILE A 6 -12.97 -16.59 -8.92
C ILE A 6 -12.32 -15.85 -7.74
N PRO A 7 -12.20 -16.48 -6.54
CA PRO A 7 -11.42 -15.94 -5.44
C PRO A 7 -9.92 -15.95 -5.75
N ILE A 8 -9.25 -14.85 -5.44
CA ILE A 8 -7.81 -14.67 -5.69
C ILE A 8 -7.10 -14.51 -4.35
N LEU A 9 -5.96 -15.17 -4.20
CA LEU A 9 -5.08 -15.04 -3.04
C LEU A 9 -3.76 -14.38 -3.46
N THR A 10 -3.32 -13.34 -2.75
CA THR A 10 -2.01 -12.72 -2.99
C THR A 10 -1.20 -12.59 -1.69
N PRO A 11 0.05 -13.08 -1.66
CA PRO A 11 0.92 -12.97 -0.49
C PRO A 11 1.76 -11.67 -0.45
N GLY A 12 1.73 -10.83 -1.49
CA GLY A 12 2.73 -9.75 -1.66
C GLY A 12 2.22 -8.40 -2.18
N ALA A 13 0.93 -8.27 -2.52
CA ALA A 13 0.42 -7.01 -3.07
C ALA A 13 0.23 -5.93 -1.98
N LEU A 14 1.03 -4.85 -2.00
CA LEU A 14 0.99 -3.81 -0.96
C LEU A 14 0.22 -2.53 -1.35
N ALA A 15 -0.55 -2.54 -2.44
CA ALA A 15 -1.29 -1.36 -2.91
C ALA A 15 -2.25 -0.80 -1.84
N VAL A 16 -2.24 0.52 -1.66
CA VAL A 16 -3.13 1.24 -0.72
C VAL A 16 -4.59 1.09 -1.13
N ASP A 17 -4.86 1.15 -2.44
CA ASP A 17 -6.21 1.00 -3.01
C ASP A 17 -6.89 -0.31 -2.63
N PHE A 18 -6.13 -1.38 -2.40
CA PHE A 18 -6.72 -2.62 -1.90
C PHE A 18 -7.38 -2.42 -0.54
N GLY A 19 -6.76 -1.65 0.35
CA GLY A 19 -7.28 -1.40 1.69
C GLY A 19 -8.49 -0.46 1.69
N THR A 20 -8.51 0.55 0.81
CA THR A 20 -9.61 1.53 0.73
C THR A 20 -10.79 1.03 -0.11
N GLN A 21 -10.53 0.19 -1.11
CA GLN A 21 -11.52 -0.26 -2.09
C GLN A 21 -11.78 -1.78 -2.03
N LYS A 22 -11.42 -2.45 -0.93
CA LYS A 22 -11.58 -3.90 -0.74
C LYS A 22 -12.97 -4.42 -1.09
N GLN A 23 -14.00 -3.71 -0.63
CA GLN A 23 -15.39 -4.17 -0.73
C GLN A 23 -15.97 -3.93 -2.12
N THR A 24 -15.52 -2.87 -2.79
CA THR A 24 -16.06 -2.40 -4.06
C THR A 24 -15.31 -3.01 -5.25
N TRP A 25 -14.00 -2.78 -5.33
CA TRP A 25 -13.18 -3.17 -6.48
C TRP A 25 -12.53 -4.55 -6.31
N PHE A 26 -12.22 -4.95 -5.07
CA PHE A 26 -11.47 -6.18 -4.78
C PHE A 26 -12.22 -7.22 -3.91
N PRO A 27 -13.54 -7.45 -4.09
CA PRO A 27 -14.34 -8.24 -3.15
C PRO A 27 -13.91 -9.70 -3.03
N LEU A 28 -13.37 -10.30 -4.09
CA LEU A 28 -12.91 -11.70 -4.11
C LEU A 28 -11.41 -11.87 -3.88
N LEU A 29 -10.67 -10.78 -3.71
CA LEU A 29 -9.24 -10.82 -3.46
C LEU A 29 -8.98 -10.87 -1.96
N THR A 30 -8.27 -11.89 -1.52
CA THR A 30 -7.73 -12.02 -0.17
C THR A 30 -6.24 -11.77 -0.22
N ARG A 31 -5.75 -10.87 0.63
CA ARG A 31 -4.31 -10.67 0.83
C ARG A 31 -3.85 -11.34 2.11
N VAL A 32 -2.74 -12.04 2.03
CA VAL A 32 -2.02 -12.58 3.18
C VAL A 32 -0.68 -11.83 3.29
N GLY A 33 -0.26 -11.50 4.50
CA GLY A 33 1.01 -10.80 4.75
C GLY A 33 0.83 -9.36 5.25
N ILE A 34 1.94 -8.62 5.22
CA ILE A 34 2.08 -7.30 5.83
C ILE A 34 1.12 -6.30 5.17
N HIS A 35 0.61 -5.34 5.95
CA HIS A 35 -0.23 -4.26 5.45
C HIS A 35 0.57 -2.95 5.35
N MET A 36 0.40 -2.12 4.32
CA MET A 36 1.12 -0.83 4.22
C MET A 36 1.03 0.01 5.51
N LYS A 37 -0.17 0.11 6.11
CA LYS A 37 -0.38 0.72 7.44
C LYS A 37 0.53 0.19 8.56
N SER A 38 0.91 -1.10 8.57
CA SER A 38 1.81 -1.62 9.61
C SER A 38 3.25 -1.15 9.43
N LEU A 39 3.65 -0.68 8.24
CA LEU A 39 4.96 -0.05 8.03
C LEU A 39 5.06 1.35 8.65
N PHE A 40 3.94 2.05 8.80
CA PHE A 40 3.93 3.38 9.42
C PHE A 40 4.11 3.35 10.94
N GLN A 41 3.73 2.25 11.60
CA GLN A 41 3.82 2.15 13.06
C GLN A 41 5.26 2.26 13.60
N PRO A 42 6.25 1.52 13.06
CA PRO A 42 7.65 1.69 13.44
C PRO A 42 8.17 3.12 13.20
N ILE A 43 7.79 3.74 12.08
CA ILE A 43 8.21 5.10 11.74
C ILE A 43 7.69 6.08 12.81
N LEU A 44 6.39 6.03 13.10
CA LEU A 44 5.78 6.88 14.13
C LEU A 44 6.41 6.66 15.51
N TYR A 45 6.68 5.39 15.86
CA TYR A 45 7.36 5.04 17.10
C TYR A 45 8.76 5.70 17.18
N THR A 46 9.57 5.62 16.11
CA THR A 46 10.89 6.26 16.04
C THR A 46 10.80 7.78 16.15
N LEU A 47 9.84 8.42 15.45
CA LEU A 47 9.65 9.88 15.53
C LEU A 47 9.33 10.32 16.97
N ASN A 48 8.45 9.57 17.64
CA ASN A 48 8.06 9.85 19.03
C ASN A 48 9.21 9.63 20.01
N LEU A 49 9.95 8.52 19.85
CA LEU A 49 11.10 8.17 20.69
C LEU A 49 12.18 9.26 20.68
N HIS A 50 12.42 9.90 19.54
CA HIS A 50 13.42 10.96 19.39
C HIS A 50 12.84 12.38 19.48
N HIS A 51 11.56 12.52 19.81
CA HIS A 51 10.85 13.81 19.88
C HIS A 51 10.95 14.65 18.59
N TRP A 52 11.03 14.01 17.43
CA TRP A 52 11.09 14.71 16.15
C TRP A 52 9.70 15.25 15.77
N ARG A 53 9.53 16.57 15.89
CA ARG A 53 8.25 17.26 15.61
C ARG A 53 8.15 17.83 14.20
N LYS A 54 9.25 17.83 13.44
CA LYS A 54 9.32 18.37 12.07
C LYS A 54 9.96 17.32 11.18
N VAL A 55 9.26 16.92 10.12
CA VAL A 55 9.73 15.95 9.13
C VAL A 55 9.46 16.49 7.73
N LYS A 56 10.26 16.07 6.76
CA LYS A 56 10.04 16.35 5.33
C LYS A 56 9.97 15.03 4.58
N LEU A 57 8.91 14.84 3.81
CA LEU A 57 8.76 13.65 2.96
C LEU A 57 9.44 13.91 1.62
N LEU A 58 10.38 13.04 1.27
CA LEU A 58 10.96 12.96 -0.07
C LEU A 58 10.45 11.67 -0.69
N TYR A 59 9.77 11.76 -1.84
CA TYR A 59 9.22 10.60 -2.52
C TYR A 59 9.28 10.79 -4.04
N ILE A 60 9.27 9.69 -4.77
CA ILE A 60 9.24 9.68 -6.24
C ILE A 60 7.79 9.44 -6.65
N GLN A 61 7.17 10.45 -7.27
CA GLN A 61 5.74 10.40 -7.58
C GLN A 61 5.38 9.39 -8.68
N ASN A 62 6.24 9.22 -9.68
CA ASN A 62 5.97 8.39 -10.85
C ASN A 62 6.73 7.06 -10.84
N GLY A 63 7.42 6.74 -9.74
CA GLY A 63 8.36 5.62 -9.66
C GLY A 63 9.52 5.72 -10.65
N PHE A 64 10.07 4.56 -11.03
CA PHE A 64 11.20 4.46 -11.94
C PHE A 64 10.69 4.25 -13.37
N SER A 65 10.82 5.26 -14.23
CA SER A 65 10.40 5.20 -15.64
C SER A 65 11.11 4.10 -16.43
N GLU A 66 12.27 3.65 -15.97
CA GLU A 66 13.04 2.54 -16.55
C GLU A 66 12.39 1.17 -16.29
N VAL A 67 11.48 1.09 -15.31
CA VAL A 67 10.85 -0.16 -14.85
C VAL A 67 9.33 -0.14 -15.09
N LEU A 68 8.66 1.00 -14.86
CA LEU A 68 7.23 1.18 -15.10
C LEU A 68 6.89 2.66 -15.32
N ASP A 69 6.10 2.97 -16.36
CA ASP A 69 5.65 4.33 -16.69
C ASP A 69 4.80 5.00 -15.59
N ARG A 70 4.12 4.20 -14.76
CA ARG A 70 3.33 4.68 -13.61
C ARG A 70 3.46 3.70 -12.46
N PHE A 71 4.06 4.16 -11.37
CA PHE A 71 3.97 3.46 -10.09
C PHE A 71 2.66 3.83 -9.38
N CYS A 72 2.10 2.91 -8.60
CA CYS A 72 0.85 3.15 -7.87
C CYS A 72 0.93 4.47 -7.09
N HIS A 73 -0.05 5.35 -7.30
CA HIS A 73 -0.20 6.56 -6.50
C HIS A 73 -0.41 6.16 -5.04
N LEU A 74 0.32 6.81 -4.13
CA LEU A 74 0.12 6.65 -2.69
C LEU A 74 -1.21 7.28 -2.24
#